data_AF-A0A2S9GFK0-F1
#
_entry.id   AF-A0A2S9GFK0-F1
#
_cell.length_a   1.000
_cell.length_b   1.000
_cell.length_c   1.000
_cell.angle_alpha   90.00
_cell.angle_beta   90.00
_cell.angle_gamma   90.00
#
_symmetry.space_group_name_H-M   'P 1'
#
loop_
_entity.id
_entity.type
_entity.pdbx_description
1 polymer ?
#
loop_
_entity_poly.entity_id
_entity_poly.type
_entity_poly.pdbx_seq_one_letter_code
_entity_poly.pdbx_strand_id
1 'polypeptide(L)'
;HHRPTDAVLAAGDFVKIDFGALVAGYHSDMTRTFVLAPIADWQREIYTLVTDAQRAGRDALAPGVALKTVDAASRQVIADAGYAE
;
A
#
# COMPACT_ATOMS: atom_id res chain seq x y z
N HIS A 1 -0.80 -11.92 -5.95
CA HIS A 1 0.43 -12.33 -5.25
C HIS A 1 1.44 -12.83 -6.27
N HIS A 2 2.66 -12.29 -6.23
CA HIS A 2 3.78 -12.69 -7.09
C HIS A 2 4.65 -13.74 -6.38
N ARG A 3 5.39 -14.56 -7.13
CA ARG A 3 6.42 -15.47 -6.58
C ARG A 3 7.79 -14.91 -6.95
N PRO A 4 8.74 -14.79 -6.00
CA PRO A 4 10.09 -14.35 -6.32
C PRO A 4 10.71 -15.19 -7.43
N THR A 5 11.46 -14.54 -8.31
CA THR A 5 12.21 -15.16 -9.41
C THR A 5 13.68 -14.75 -9.31
N ASP A 6 14.50 -15.20 -10.26
CA ASP A 6 15.90 -14.76 -10.40
C ASP A 6 16.04 -13.37 -11.06
N ALA A 7 14.95 -12.61 -11.18
CA ALA A 7 14.99 -11.25 -11.73
C ALA A 7 15.92 -10.37 -10.88
N VAL A 8 16.93 -9.81 -11.54
CA VAL A 8 17.86 -8.88 -10.90
C VAL A 8 17.19 -7.52 -10.80
N LEU A 9 17.01 -7.04 -9.57
CA LEU A 9 16.43 -5.73 -9.30
C LEU A 9 17.37 -4.61 -9.79
N ALA A 10 16.80 -3.55 -10.32
CA ALA A 10 17.50 -2.40 -10.88
C ALA A 10 17.15 -1.10 -10.16
N ALA A 11 18.03 -0.11 -10.33
CA ALA A 11 17.75 1.26 -9.92
C ALA A 11 16.50 1.80 -10.65
N GLY A 12 15.60 2.43 -9.90
CA GLY A 12 14.28 2.85 -10.37
C GLY A 12 13.17 1.82 -10.14
N ASP A 13 13.46 0.58 -9.73
CA ASP A 13 12.40 -0.42 -9.53
C ASP A 13 11.54 -0.12 -8.31
N PHE A 14 10.22 -0.30 -8.47
CA PHE A 14 9.31 -0.49 -7.35
C PHE A 14 9.39 -1.93 -6.86
N VAL A 15 9.67 -2.10 -5.58
CA VAL A 15 9.75 -3.41 -4.92
C VAL A 15 8.71 -3.48 -3.82
N LYS A 16 7.66 -4.29 -4.02
CA LYS A 16 6.66 -4.59 -3.00
C LYS A 16 7.00 -5.91 -2.31
N ILE A 17 7.20 -5.85 -1.00
CA ILE A 17 7.42 -7.00 -0.13
C ILE A 17 6.17 -7.19 0.72
N ASP A 18 5.54 -8.36 0.60
CA ASP A 18 4.34 -8.75 1.31
C ASP A 18 4.69 -9.92 2.23
N PHE A 19 4.57 -9.73 3.54
CA PHE A 19 5.08 -10.68 4.51
C PHE A 19 4.29 -10.64 5.82
N GLY A 20 4.33 -11.76 6.52
CA GLY A 20 3.64 -11.97 7.78
C GLY A 20 4.43 -12.87 8.71
N ALA A 21 3.94 -13.02 9.93
CA ALA A 21 4.50 -13.93 10.92
C ALA A 21 3.39 -14.68 11.65
N LEU A 22 3.67 -15.93 12.01
CA LEU A 22 2.84 -16.74 12.89
C LEU A 22 3.51 -16.86 14.25
N VAL A 23 2.86 -16.35 15.29
CA VAL A 23 3.36 -16.43 16.68
C VAL A 23 2.22 -16.87 17.58
N ALA A 24 2.38 -18.02 18.25
CA ALA A 24 1.39 -18.54 19.20
C ALA A 24 -0.06 -18.59 18.67
N GLY A 25 -0.24 -18.90 17.38
CA GLY A 25 -1.54 -18.93 16.70
C GLY A 25 -2.01 -17.59 16.11
N TYR A 26 -1.35 -16.47 16.43
CA TYR A 26 -1.64 -15.16 15.87
C TYR A 26 -0.91 -14.94 14.55
N HIS A 27 -1.64 -14.47 13.55
CA HIS A 27 -1.11 -14.12 12.24
C HIS A 27 -0.96 -12.61 12.13
N SER A 28 0.23 -12.16 11.77
CA SER A 28 0.50 -10.81 11.30
C SER A 28 0.58 -10.80 9.79
N ASP A 29 0.14 -9.72 9.16
CA ASP A 29 0.26 -9.49 7.72
C ASP A 29 0.59 -8.02 7.46
N MET A 30 1.61 -7.75 6.66
CA MET A 30 1.98 -6.41 6.23
C MET A 30 2.69 -6.38 4.89
N THR A 31 2.45 -5.29 4.17
CA THR A 31 3.19 -4.94 2.96
C THR A 31 4.11 -3.73 3.22
N ARG A 32 5.30 -3.74 2.62
CA ARG A 32 6.17 -2.56 2.44
C ARG A 32 6.55 -2.42 0.97
N THR A 33 6.48 -1.20 0.46
CA THR A 33 6.89 -0.86 -0.92
C THR A 33 8.11 0.05 -0.87
N PHE A 34 9.08 -0.20 -1.73
CA PHE A 34 10.31 0.57 -1.85
C PHE A 34 10.52 1.00 -3.30
N VAL A 35 11.25 2.09 -3.51
CA VAL A 35 11.87 2.41 -4.80
C VAL A 35 13.37 2.25 -4.61
N LEU A 36 14.02 1.45 -5.45
CA LEU A 36 15.48 1.38 -5.46
C LEU A 36 16.03 2.65 -6.08
N ALA A 37 16.79 3.45 -5.32
CA ALA A 37 17.22 4.77 -5.77
C ALA A 37 18.03 4.72 -7.09
N PRO A 38 17.93 5.77 -7.94
CA PRO A 38 17.22 7.03 -7.71
C PRO A 38 15.71 6.92 -7.92
N ILE A 39 14.96 7.79 -7.24
CA ILE A 39 13.51 7.88 -7.35
C ILE A 39 13.13 8.96 -8.37
N ALA A 40 12.19 8.64 -9.27
CA ALA A 40 11.56 9.63 -10.14
C ALA A 40 10.39 10.33 -9.44
N ASP A 41 10.08 11.57 -9.84
CA ASP A 41 9.03 12.37 -9.19
C ASP A 41 7.66 11.68 -9.22
N TRP A 42 7.29 11.09 -10.37
CA TRP A 42 6.03 10.33 -10.49
C TRP A 42 5.97 9.13 -9.53
N GLN A 43 7.11 8.49 -9.22
CA GLN A 43 7.14 7.37 -8.27
C GLN A 43 6.88 7.86 -6.85
N ARG A 44 7.45 9.02 -6.51
CA ARG A 44 7.21 9.67 -5.22
C ARG A 44 5.74 10.07 -5.10
N GLU A 45 5.16 10.65 -6.15
CA GLU A 45 3.76 11.05 -6.20
C GLU A 45 2.83 9.84 -5.98
N ILE A 46 3.00 8.77 -6.76
CA ILE A 46 2.21 7.52 -6.61
C ILE A 46 2.39 6.91 -5.21
N TYR A 47 3.62 6.84 -4.71
CA TYR A 47 3.89 6.29 -3.37
C TYR A 47 3.21 7.11 -2.27
N THR A 48 3.23 8.44 -2.41
CA THR A 48 2.59 9.38 -1.46
C THR A 48 1.08 9.21 -1.52
N LEU A 49 0.49 9.16 -2.72
CA LEU A 49 -0.94 8.93 -2.92
C LEU A 49 -1.43 7.65 -2.23
N VAL A 50 -0.73 6.53 -2.41
CA VAL A 50 -1.08 5.27 -1.77
C VAL A 50 -0.91 5.34 -0.25
N THR A 51 0.10 6.06 0.25
CA THR A 51 0.30 6.29 1.68
C THR A 51 -0.85 7.08 2.29
N ASP A 52 -1.30 8.14 1.61
CA ASP A 52 -2.41 8.98 2.06
C ASP A 52 -3.74 8.23 2.03
N ALA A 53 -3.98 7.43 0.99
CA ALA A 53 -5.16 6.56 0.91
C ALA A 53 -5.19 5.52 2.04
N GLN A 54 -4.05 4.91 2.36
CA GLN A 54 -3.93 3.95 3.47
C GLN A 54 -4.16 4.63 4.83
N ARG A 55 -3.64 5.84 5.00
CA ARG A 55 -3.86 6.64 6.20
C ARG A 55 -5.32 7.03 6.36
N ALA A 56 -5.99 7.48 5.30
CA ALA A 56 -7.40 7.86 5.34
C ALA A 56 -8.31 6.70 5.81
N GLY A 57 -8.08 5.49 5.29
CA GLY A 57 -8.80 4.30 5.76
C GLY A 57 -8.53 3.99 7.24
N ARG A 58 -7.26 4.06 7.68
CA ARG A 58 -6.91 3.86 9.09
C ARG A 58 -7.55 4.90 10.02
N ASP A 59 -7.55 6.16 9.62
CA ASP A 59 -8.10 7.25 10.42
C ASP A 59 -9.65 7.20 10.46
N ALA A 60 -10.30 6.60 9.45
CA ALA A 60 -11.74 6.34 9.44
C ALA A 60 -12.18 5.13 10.28
N LEU A 61 -11.25 4.26 10.70
CA LEU A 61 -11.56 3.05 11.43
C LEU A 61 -11.86 3.35 12.90
N ALA A 62 -13.09 3.08 13.32
CA ALA A 62 -13.51 3.15 14.71
C ALA A 62 -14.55 2.06 15.04
N PRO A 63 -14.72 1.67 16.33
CA PRO A 63 -15.76 0.73 16.73
C PRO A 63 -17.16 1.15 16.24
N GLY A 64 -17.87 0.23 15.60
CA GLY A 64 -19.23 0.47 15.09
C GLY A 64 -19.31 1.11 13.69
N VAL A 65 -18.18 1.52 13.09
CA VAL A 65 -18.17 2.02 11.71
C VAL A 65 -18.37 0.87 10.72
N ALA A 66 -19.20 1.09 9.70
CA ALA A 66 -19.38 0.11 8.62
C ALA A 66 -18.09 -0.01 7.79
N LEU A 67 -17.64 -1.24 7.53
CA LEU A 67 -16.39 -1.49 6.79
C LEU A 67 -16.36 -0.84 5.40
N LYS A 68 -17.52 -0.72 4.74
CA LYS A 68 -17.65 0.00 3.46
C LYS A 68 -17.25 1.47 3.55
N THR A 69 -17.42 2.10 4.71
CA THR A 69 -17.04 3.50 4.94
C THR A 69 -15.52 3.62 5.07
N VAL A 70 -14.86 2.64 5.70
CA VAL A 70 -13.39 2.57 5.79
C VAL A 70 -12.77 2.36 4.40
N ASP A 71 -13.31 1.42 3.62
CA ASP A 71 -12.89 1.20 2.23
C ASP A 71 -13.12 2.44 1.36
N ALA A 72 -14.30 3.07 1.46
CA ALA A 72 -14.61 4.28 0.73
C ALA A 72 -13.65 5.43 1.08
N ALA A 73 -13.26 5.60 2.35
CA ALA A 73 -12.30 6.63 2.75
C ALA A 73 -10.93 6.46 2.05
N SER A 74 -10.43 5.23 1.93
CA SER A 74 -9.22 4.95 1.16
C SER A 74 -9.40 5.18 -0.33
N ARG A 75 -10.49 4.67 -0.92
CA ARG A 75 -10.75 4.79 -2.37
C ARG A 75 -11.00 6.21 -2.82
N GLN A 76 -11.64 7.03 -1.99
CA GLN A 76 -11.92 8.42 -2.33
C GLN A 76 -10.64 9.22 -2.56
N VAL A 77 -9.60 9.01 -1.74
CA VAL A 77 -8.29 9.67 -1.95
C VAL A 77 -7.69 9.32 -3.32
N ILE A 78 -7.77 8.05 -3.71
CA ILE A 78 -7.28 7.58 -5.02
C ILE A 78 -8.14 8.15 -6.15
N ALA A 79 -9.47 8.21 -5.96
CA ALA A 79 -10.40 8.72 -6.96
C ALA A 79 -10.27 10.23 -7.17
N ASP A 80 -10.11 11.00 -6.10
CA ASP A 80 -9.88 12.46 -6.15
C ASP A 80 -8.57 12.80 -6.87
N ALA A 81 -7.59 11.90 -6.84
CA ALA A 81 -6.35 12.01 -7.61
C ALA A 81 -6.48 11.54 -9.08
N GLY A 82 -7.67 11.11 -9.51
CA GLY A 82 -7.95 10.72 -10.90
C GLY A 82 -7.60 9.26 -11.24
N TYR A 83 -7.38 8.39 -10.24
CA TYR A 83 -6.99 6.98 -10.43
C TYR A 83 -8.13 5.99 -10.15
N ALA A 84 -9.39 6.39 -10.37
CA ALA A 84 -10.58 5.61 -9.99
C ALA A 84 -10.99 4.48 -10.96
N GLU A 85 -10.18 4.15 -11.97
CA GLU A 85 -10.54 3.14 -12.99
C GLU A 85 -10.72 1.72 -12.43
#